data_AF-A0A6M0BBT3-F1
#
_entry.id   AF-A0A6M0BBT3-F1
#
_cell.length_a   1.000
_cell.length_b   1.000
_cell.length_c   1.000
_cell.angle_alpha   90.00
_cell.angle_beta   90.00
_cell.angle_gamma   90.00
#
_symmetry.space_group_name_H-M   'P 1'
#
loop_
_entity.id
_entity.type
_entity.pdbx_description
1 polymer ?
#
loop_
_entity_poly.entity_id
_entity_poly.type
_entity_poly.pdbx_seq_one_letter_code
_entity_poly.pdbx_strand_id
1 'polypeptide(L)'
;PRKKSDSVLVTFTEYHQNEKFDFNLVKVLSQNYQKIYFWTQQPKDYHYMQSFCGKSAIYLKPSLKALDQCLSSCDVDYIGTRLHAGIRALQHSRRALILAIDNRATEIAKDTNLPVIKRDDIDSIKHWIDSSYETKINLPLENINRWKNQF
;
A
#
# COMPACT_ATOMS: atom_id res chain seq x y z
N PRO A 1 -10.37 -0.58 9.88
CA PRO A 1 -9.67 -1.77 10.46
C PRO A 1 -8.50 -1.29 11.32
N ARG A 2 -8.30 -1.87 12.51
CA ARG A 2 -7.26 -1.42 13.46
C ARG A 2 -6.15 -2.44 13.72
N LYS A 3 -6.47 -3.73 13.63
CA LYS A 3 -5.54 -4.82 13.92
C LYS A 3 -4.85 -5.29 12.64
N LYS A 4 -3.59 -5.69 12.77
CA LYS A 4 -2.80 -6.35 11.74
C LYS A 4 -3.50 -7.63 11.27
N SER A 5 -3.50 -7.88 9.97
CA SER A 5 -3.93 -9.15 9.38
C SER A 5 -2.78 -10.16 9.27
N ASP A 6 -3.08 -11.45 9.10
CA ASP A 6 -2.07 -12.49 8.86
C ASP A 6 -1.46 -12.39 7.45
N SER A 7 -2.08 -11.63 6.55
CA SER A 7 -1.69 -11.49 5.16
C SER A 7 -1.46 -10.04 4.76
N VAL A 8 -0.58 -9.81 3.79
CA VAL A 8 -0.29 -8.47 3.24
C VAL A 8 -0.36 -8.48 1.72
N LEU A 9 -0.97 -7.45 1.15
CA LEU A 9 -0.90 -7.10 -0.25
C LEU A 9 0.18 -6.03 -0.45
N VAL A 10 1.20 -6.36 -1.26
CA VAL A 10 2.31 -5.47 -1.59
C VAL A 10 2.28 -5.07 -3.06
N THR A 11 2.68 -3.83 -3.32
CA THR A 11 2.80 -3.26 -4.66
C THR A 11 4.05 -2.39 -4.71
N PHE A 12 4.74 -2.38 -5.85
CA PHE A 12 5.85 -1.46 -6.09
C PHE A 12 5.66 -0.70 -7.40
N THR A 13 6.49 0.33 -7.58
CA THR A 13 6.46 1.24 -8.72
C THR A 13 7.76 1.08 -9.50
N GLU A 14 7.72 0.35 -10.61
CA GLU A 14 8.92 -0.05 -11.35
C GLU A 14 9.76 1.10 -11.90
N TYR A 15 9.20 2.28 -12.19
CA TYR A 15 10.01 3.42 -12.65
C TYR A 15 10.70 4.20 -11.51
N HIS A 16 10.54 3.76 -10.25
CA HIS A 16 11.12 4.39 -9.07
C HIS A 16 11.74 3.37 -8.10
N GLN A 17 12.45 2.40 -8.68
CA GLN A 17 13.09 1.28 -7.96
C GLN A 17 14.07 1.77 -6.90
N ASN A 18 14.16 1.04 -5.81
CA ASN A 18 15.31 1.10 -4.93
C ASN A 18 15.52 -0.28 -4.31
N GLU A 19 16.36 -1.08 -4.94
CA GLU A 19 16.53 -2.50 -4.59
C GLU A 19 16.86 -2.71 -3.12
N LYS A 20 17.68 -1.82 -2.52
CA LYS A 20 18.03 -1.90 -1.10
C LYS A 20 16.79 -1.76 -0.20
N PHE A 21 15.97 -0.74 -0.42
CA PHE A 21 14.78 -0.51 0.42
C PHE A 21 13.67 -1.50 0.10
N ASP A 22 13.49 -1.84 -1.17
CA ASP A 22 12.45 -2.78 -1.63
C ASP A 22 12.75 -4.21 -1.13
N PHE A 23 14.01 -4.65 -1.17
CA PHE A 23 14.42 -5.93 -0.56
C PHE A 23 14.23 -5.94 0.96
N ASN A 24 14.64 -4.87 1.66
CA ASN A 24 14.45 -4.76 3.10
C ASN A 24 12.97 -4.79 3.49
N LEU A 25 12.10 -4.16 2.70
CA LEU A 25 10.66 -4.22 2.89
C LEU A 25 10.16 -5.66 2.75
N VAL A 26 10.47 -6.36 1.65
CA VAL A 26 10.04 -7.75 1.45
C VAL A 26 10.52 -8.65 2.59
N LYS A 27 11.75 -8.47 3.08
CA LYS A 27 12.27 -9.20 4.24
C LYS A 27 11.42 -8.96 5.50
N VAL A 28 11.10 -7.70 5.81
CA VAL A 28 10.24 -7.35 6.96
C VAL A 28 8.85 -7.95 6.80
N LEU A 29 8.24 -7.86 5.61
CA LEU A 29 6.92 -8.42 5.33
C LEU A 29 6.92 -9.94 5.52
N SER A 30 7.96 -10.63 5.04
CA SER A 30 8.08 -12.09 5.12
C SER A 30 8.28 -12.60 6.55
N GLN A 31 8.83 -11.77 7.44
CA GLN A 31 8.96 -12.08 8.87
C GLN A 31 7.67 -11.84 9.65
N ASN A 32 6.75 -11.05 9.11
CA ASN A 32 5.60 -10.51 9.83
C ASN A 32 4.25 -11.02 9.35
N TYR A 33 4.16 -11.50 8.11
CA TYR A 33 2.93 -11.96 7.49
C TYR A 33 3.10 -13.40 6.99
N GLN A 34 2.07 -14.21 7.19
CA GLN A 34 2.05 -15.60 6.73
C GLN A 34 1.91 -15.70 5.21
N LYS A 35 1.18 -14.76 4.59
CA LYS A 35 0.97 -14.71 3.14
C LYS A 35 1.25 -13.32 2.59
N ILE A 36 1.99 -13.29 1.49
CA ILE A 36 2.28 -12.06 0.75
C ILE A 36 1.59 -12.17 -0.61
N TYR A 37 0.60 -11.33 -0.83
CA TYR A 37 -0.03 -11.11 -2.13
C TYR A 37 0.72 -10.02 -2.85
N PHE A 38 0.95 -10.22 -4.14
CA PHE A 38 1.56 -9.22 -4.99
C PHE A 38 0.57 -8.81 -6.08
N TRP A 39 0.37 -7.51 -6.21
CA TRP A 39 -0.34 -6.93 -7.34
C TRP A 39 0.53 -5.91 -8.07
N THR A 40 0.44 -5.95 -9.39
CA THR A 40 1.12 -5.03 -10.29
C THR A 40 0.09 -4.19 -11.04
N GLN A 41 0.41 -2.91 -11.21
CA GLN A 41 -0.34 -2.05 -12.11
C GLN A 41 0.22 -2.11 -13.54
N GLN A 42 1.54 -2.25 -13.69
CA GLN A 42 2.23 -2.24 -14.99
C GLN A 42 3.04 -3.53 -15.19
N PRO A 43 3.07 -4.11 -16.40
CA PRO A 43 3.77 -5.39 -16.66
C PRO A 43 5.21 -5.45 -16.12
N LYS A 44 5.96 -4.35 -16.18
CA LYS A 44 7.34 -4.29 -15.68
C LYS A 44 7.46 -4.44 -14.16
N ASP A 45 6.45 -4.02 -13.40
CA ASP A 45 6.41 -4.26 -11.94
C ASP A 45 6.52 -5.77 -11.63
N TYR A 46 5.98 -6.63 -12.49
CA TYR A 46 6.01 -8.08 -12.26
C TYR A 46 7.43 -8.63 -12.20
N HIS A 47 8.26 -8.28 -13.19
CA HIS A 47 9.66 -8.74 -13.23
C HIS A 47 10.47 -8.19 -12.07
N TYR A 48 10.24 -6.92 -11.71
CA TYR A 48 10.88 -6.31 -10.57
C TYR A 48 10.53 -7.05 -9.27
N MET A 49 9.26 -7.40 -9.04
CA MET A 49 8.89 -8.10 -7.80
C MET A 49 9.30 -9.55 -7.77
N GLN A 50 9.34 -10.20 -8.93
CA GLN A 50 9.78 -11.59 -9.01
C GLN A 50 11.23 -11.75 -8.52
N SER A 51 12.08 -10.73 -8.65
CA SER A 51 13.47 -10.77 -8.17
C SER A 51 13.58 -10.76 -6.63
N PHE A 52 12.61 -10.20 -5.90
CA PHE A 52 12.62 -10.11 -4.44
C PHE A 52 11.71 -11.13 -3.75
N CYS A 53 10.46 -11.24 -4.22
CA CYS A 53 9.43 -12.06 -3.57
C CYS A 53 9.53 -13.54 -3.94
N GLY A 54 10.19 -13.89 -5.04
CA GLY A 54 10.39 -15.26 -5.48
C GLY A 54 9.09 -16.07 -5.61
N LYS A 55 9.15 -17.37 -5.36
CA LYS A 55 8.00 -18.29 -5.50
C LYS A 55 7.05 -18.31 -4.29
N SER A 56 7.40 -17.67 -3.18
CA SER A 56 6.61 -17.67 -1.94
C SER A 56 5.45 -16.67 -1.95
N ALA A 57 5.47 -15.68 -2.83
CA ALA A 57 4.37 -14.74 -3.00
C ALA A 57 3.24 -15.27 -3.87
N ILE A 58 2.02 -14.80 -3.59
CA ILE A 58 0.82 -15.07 -4.37
C ILE A 58 0.64 -13.94 -5.38
N TYR A 59 0.92 -14.22 -6.65
CA TYR A 59 0.85 -13.24 -7.73
C TYR A 59 -0.59 -13.08 -8.23
N LEU A 60 -1.16 -11.89 -8.04
CA LEU A 60 -2.46 -11.54 -8.57
C LEU A 60 -2.36 -11.15 -10.05
N LYS A 61 -3.45 -11.35 -10.80
CA LYS A 61 -3.53 -10.87 -12.18
C LYS A 61 -3.37 -9.33 -12.21
N PRO A 62 -2.70 -8.76 -13.24
CA PRO A 62 -2.50 -7.31 -13.38
C PRO A 62 -3.79 -6.62 -13.86
N SER A 63 -4.86 -6.70 -13.06
CA SER A 63 -6.13 -6.07 -13.35
C SER A 63 -6.77 -5.51 -12.09
N LEU A 64 -7.52 -4.41 -12.25
CA LEU A 64 -8.29 -3.84 -11.13
C LEU A 64 -9.29 -4.85 -10.57
N LYS A 65 -9.92 -5.67 -11.43
CA LYS A 65 -10.82 -6.74 -10.99
C LYS A 65 -10.14 -7.72 -10.04
N ALA A 66 -8.90 -8.10 -10.30
CA ALA A 66 -8.17 -9.02 -9.42
C ALA A 66 -7.75 -8.36 -8.11
N LEU A 67 -7.37 -7.08 -8.14
CA LEU A 67 -7.13 -6.28 -6.94
C LEU A 67 -8.40 -6.22 -6.07
N ASP A 68 -9.52 -5.84 -6.66
CA ASP A 68 -10.81 -5.70 -5.97
C ASP A 68 -11.29 -7.03 -5.39
N GLN A 69 -11.13 -8.13 -6.15
CA GLN A 69 -11.45 -9.46 -5.67
C GLN A 69 -10.62 -9.81 -4.42
N CYS A 70 -9.29 -9.60 -4.46
CA CYS A 70 -8.44 -9.85 -3.30
C CYS A 70 -8.82 -8.98 -2.10
N LEU A 71 -9.00 -7.68 -2.30
CA LEU A 71 -9.37 -6.75 -1.24
C LEU A 71 -10.77 -7.03 -0.66
N SER A 72 -11.67 -7.65 -1.43
CA SER A 72 -13.03 -7.98 -0.95
C SER A 72 -13.09 -9.34 -0.25
N SER A 73 -12.34 -10.34 -0.74
CA SER A 73 -12.46 -11.72 -0.27
C SER A 73 -11.43 -12.10 0.79
N CYS A 74 -10.31 -11.39 0.87
CA CYS A 74 -9.24 -11.69 1.82
C CYS A 74 -9.16 -10.58 2.87
N ASP A 75 -8.91 -10.97 4.12
CA ASP A 75 -8.40 -10.03 5.10
C ASP A 75 -6.90 -9.85 4.86
N VAL A 76 -6.51 -8.64 4.45
CA VAL A 76 -5.13 -8.29 4.12
C VAL A 76 -4.84 -6.86 4.59
N ASP A 77 -3.64 -6.65 5.10
CA ASP A 77 -3.05 -5.32 5.16
C ASP A 77 -2.59 -4.92 3.75
N TYR A 78 -2.56 -3.63 3.44
CA TYR A 78 -1.89 -3.11 2.25
C TYR A 78 -0.63 -2.35 2.68
N ILE A 79 0.52 -2.68 2.08
CA ILE A 79 1.76 -1.92 2.24
C ILE A 79 2.43 -1.81 0.89
N GLY A 80 2.62 -0.60 0.34
CA GLY A 80 3.28 -0.47 -0.96
C GLY A 80 3.40 0.95 -1.51
N THR A 81 4.10 1.08 -2.63
CA THR A 81 4.45 2.39 -3.23
C THR A 81 3.42 2.90 -4.24
N ARG A 82 2.39 2.10 -4.58
CA ARG A 82 1.33 2.50 -5.52
C ARG A 82 0.19 3.19 -4.76
N LEU A 83 0.25 4.52 -4.62
CA LEU A 83 -0.78 5.35 -3.98
C LEU A 83 -2.21 4.89 -4.29
N HIS A 84 -2.56 4.72 -5.57
CA HIS A 84 -3.91 4.32 -5.98
C HIS A 84 -4.36 2.95 -5.44
N ALA A 85 -3.46 1.97 -5.34
CA ALA A 85 -3.76 0.68 -4.75
C ALA A 85 -3.99 0.80 -3.23
N GLY A 86 -3.25 1.69 -2.55
CA GLY A 86 -3.49 2.01 -1.15
C GLY A 86 -4.82 2.70 -0.91
N ILE A 87 -5.19 3.68 -1.74
CA ILE A 87 -6.52 4.30 -1.69
C ILE A 87 -7.62 3.26 -1.92
N ARG A 88 -7.43 2.36 -2.89
CA ARG A 88 -8.38 1.27 -3.15
C ARG A 88 -8.52 0.34 -1.95
N ALA A 89 -7.41 -0.02 -1.30
CA ALA A 89 -7.44 -0.83 -0.08
C ALA A 89 -8.25 -0.14 1.05
N LEU A 90 -8.08 1.17 1.24
CA LEU A 90 -8.88 1.95 2.19
C LEU A 90 -10.37 1.94 1.84
N GLN A 91 -10.74 2.05 0.56
CA GLN A 91 -12.13 1.97 0.11
C GLN A 91 -12.77 0.61 0.41
N HIS A 92 -11.98 -0.47 0.44
CA HIS A 92 -12.40 -1.81 0.87
C HIS A 92 -12.28 -2.03 2.38
N SER A 93 -12.12 -0.96 3.17
CA SER A 93 -11.94 -1.04 4.62
C SER A 93 -10.79 -1.95 5.04
N ARG A 94 -9.70 -1.97 4.26
CA ARG A 94 -8.43 -2.64 4.60
C ARG A 94 -7.45 -1.68 5.23
N ARG A 95 -6.63 -2.22 6.13
CA ARG A 95 -5.62 -1.44 6.83
C ARG A 95 -4.50 -1.18 5.84
N ALA A 96 -4.24 0.08 5.53
CA ALA A 96 -3.34 0.44 4.43
C ALA A 96 -2.26 1.42 4.88
N LEU A 97 -1.02 1.16 4.47
CA LEU A 97 0.13 2.03 4.59
C LEU A 97 0.70 2.29 3.19
N ILE A 98 0.77 3.54 2.79
CA ILE A 98 1.36 3.94 1.52
C ILE A 98 2.81 4.34 1.76
N LEU A 99 3.72 3.77 0.97
CA LEU A 99 5.13 4.09 1.02
C LEU A 99 5.44 5.23 0.04
N ALA A 100 5.79 6.39 0.57
CA ALA A 100 6.13 7.56 -0.24
C ALA A 100 7.44 7.31 -1.00
N ILE A 101 7.36 7.48 -2.32
CA ILE A 101 8.49 7.48 -3.26
C ILE A 101 8.68 8.86 -3.91
N ASP A 102 7.70 9.74 -3.77
CA ASP A 102 7.70 11.13 -4.23
C ASP A 102 6.87 11.98 -3.25
N ASN A 103 6.68 13.26 -3.57
CA ASN A 103 5.94 14.19 -2.74
C ASN A 103 4.42 13.96 -2.76
N ARG A 104 3.84 13.28 -3.76
CA ARG A 104 2.38 13.23 -3.95
C ARG A 104 1.66 12.62 -2.76
N ALA A 105 2.10 11.44 -2.32
CA ALA A 105 1.50 10.78 -1.17
C ALA A 105 1.70 11.62 0.11
N THR A 106 2.88 12.20 0.28
CA THR A 106 3.22 13.06 1.43
C THR A 106 2.36 14.32 1.49
N GLU A 107 2.15 15.01 0.37
CA GLU A 107 1.29 16.21 0.33
C GLU A 107 -0.18 15.85 0.59
N ILE A 108 -0.70 14.78 -0.03
CA ILE A 108 -2.07 14.32 0.24
C ILE A 108 -2.24 13.96 1.73
N ALA A 109 -1.23 13.36 2.36
CA ALA A 109 -1.27 13.00 3.77
C ALA A 109 -1.39 14.21 4.69
N LYS A 110 -0.78 15.36 4.36
CA LYS A 110 -0.89 16.60 5.14
C LYS A 110 -2.34 17.08 5.25
N ASP A 111 -3.08 17.01 4.15
CA ASP A 111 -4.47 17.49 4.10
C ASP A 111 -5.47 16.43 4.58
N THR A 112 -5.16 15.14 4.38
CA THR A 112 -6.14 14.06 4.54
C THR A 112 -5.87 13.09 5.68
N ASN A 113 -4.74 13.22 6.38
CA ASN A 113 -4.26 12.25 7.36
C ASN A 113 -4.14 10.81 6.79
N LEU A 114 -3.82 10.72 5.49
CA LEU A 114 -3.54 9.46 4.82
C LEU A 114 -2.32 8.78 5.46
N PRO A 115 -2.36 7.48 5.79
CA PRO A 115 -1.22 6.78 6.37
C PRO A 115 -0.09 6.66 5.35
N VAL A 116 0.95 7.48 5.52
CA VAL A 116 2.10 7.55 4.62
C VAL A 116 3.38 7.52 5.44
N ILE A 117 4.29 6.63 5.08
CA ILE A 117 5.65 6.56 5.62
C ILE A 117 6.63 6.59 4.44
N LYS A 118 7.81 7.20 4.60
CA LYS A 118 8.82 7.16 3.55
C LYS A 118 9.34 5.74 3.38
N ARG A 119 9.59 5.33 2.12
CA ARG A 119 10.03 3.97 1.82
C ARG A 119 11.34 3.55 2.54
N ASP A 120 12.23 4.50 2.81
CA ASP A 120 13.52 4.26 3.47
C ASP A 120 13.42 4.15 5.00
N ASP A 121 12.30 4.52 5.60
CA ASP A 121 12.07 4.48 7.05
C ASP A 121 11.50 3.11 7.47
N ILE A 122 12.36 2.09 7.45
CA ILE A 122 11.96 0.72 7.75
C ILE A 122 11.52 0.52 9.20
N ASP A 123 12.02 1.34 10.13
CA ASP A 123 11.69 1.23 11.54
C ASP A 123 10.28 1.73 11.81
N SER A 124 9.87 2.85 11.20
CA SER A 124 8.47 3.29 11.24
C SER A 124 7.54 2.29 10.56
N ILE A 125 7.96 1.63 9.47
CA ILE A 125 7.17 0.58 8.81
C ILE A 125 6.94 -0.60 9.78
N LYS A 126 7.99 -1.09 10.45
CA LYS A 126 7.86 -2.17 11.46
C LYS A 126 6.95 -1.74 12.62
N HIS A 127 7.16 -0.55 13.14
CA HIS A 127 6.32 -0.01 14.21
C HIS A 127 4.85 0.07 13.79
N TRP A 128 4.58 0.50 12.56
CA TRP A 128 3.25 0.47 12.00
C TRP A 128 2.73 -0.97 11.99
N ILE A 129 3.44 -1.94 11.40
CA ILE A 129 3.01 -3.34 11.33
C ILE A 129 2.61 -3.88 12.73
N ASP A 130 3.46 -3.68 13.73
CA ASP A 130 3.30 -4.23 15.09
C ASP A 130 2.28 -3.48 15.96
N SER A 131 1.92 -2.26 15.58
CA SER A 131 0.93 -1.46 16.31
C SER A 131 -0.51 -1.73 15.84
N SER A 132 -1.48 -1.47 16.73
CA SER A 132 -2.86 -1.22 16.28
C SER A 132 -2.97 0.22 15.79
N TYR A 133 -3.39 0.41 14.55
CA TYR A 133 -3.46 1.74 13.95
C TYR A 133 -4.88 2.07 13.52
N GLU A 134 -5.44 3.16 14.05
CA GLU A 134 -6.71 3.69 13.57
C GLU A 134 -6.50 4.62 12.37
N THR A 135 -6.94 4.19 11.19
CA THR A 135 -6.97 5.05 10.02
C THR A 135 -8.18 5.98 10.07
N LYS A 136 -7.95 7.26 10.32
CA LYS A 136 -8.96 8.32 10.23
C LYS A 136 -8.60 9.29 9.09
N ILE A 137 -9.34 9.20 7.99
CA ILE A 137 -9.16 10.10 6.84
C ILE A 137 -9.96 11.39 7.06
N ASN A 138 -9.30 12.54 6.93
CA ASN A 138 -9.89 13.87 7.07
C ASN A 138 -10.11 14.48 5.69
N LEU A 139 -11.29 14.35 5.10
CA LEU A 139 -11.54 14.98 3.81
C LEU A 139 -11.85 16.47 3.99
N PRO A 140 -11.21 17.38 3.22
CA PRO A 140 -11.52 18.81 3.26
C PRO A 140 -12.84 19.10 2.51
N LEU A 141 -13.96 18.61 3.07
CA LEU A 141 -15.28 18.60 2.43
C LEU A 141 -15.75 19.99 2.00
N GLU A 142 -15.45 21.04 2.77
CA GLU A 142 -15.77 22.42 2.41
C GLU A 142 -15.07 22.84 1.11
N ASN A 143 -13.76 22.59 1.01
CA ASN A 143 -12.98 22.89 -0.20
C ASN A 143 -13.47 22.07 -1.39
N ILE A 144 -13.78 20.78 -1.18
CA ILE A 144 -14.32 19.88 -2.21
C ILE A 144 -15.67 20.41 -2.72
N ASN A 145 -16.58 20.77 -1.82
CA ASN A 145 -17.90 21.27 -2.18
C ASN A 145 -17.82 22.63 -2.89
N ARG A 146 -16.96 23.54 -2.42
CA ARG A 146 -16.71 24.83 -3.07
C ARG A 146 -16.21 24.64 -4.50
N TRP A 147 -15.26 23.70 -4.72
CA TRP A 147 -14.75 23.39 -6.05
C TRP A 147 -15.82 22.75 -6.94
N LYS A 148 -16.67 21.86 -6.40
CA LYS A 148 -17.73 21.21 -7.19
C LYS A 148 -18.82 22.17 -7.63
N ASN A 149 -19.14 23.17 -6.82
CA ASN A 149 -20.20 24.14 -7.11
C ASN A 149 -19.79 25.28 -8.06
N GLN A 150 -18.54 25.29 -8.55
CA GLN A 150 -18.06 26.33 -9.48
C GLN A 150 -18.31 25.99 -10.96
N PHE A 151 -18.81 24.78 -11.24
CA PHE A 151 -19.17 24.27 -12.56
C PHE A 151 -20.68 24.02 -12.61
#